data_AF-A0A1H1AQS4-F1
#
_entry.id   AF-A0A1H1AQS4-F1
#
_cell.length_a   1.000
_cell.length_b   1.000
_cell.length_c   1.000
_cell.angle_alpha   90.00
_cell.angle_beta   90.00
_cell.angle_gamma   90.00
#
_symmetry.space_group_name_H-M   'P 1'
#
loop_
_entity.id
_entity.type
_entity.pdbx_description
1 polymer ?
#
loop_
_entity_poly.entity_id
_entity_poly.type
_entity_poly.pdbx_seq_one_letter_code
_entity_poly.pdbx_strand_id
1 'polypeptide(L)'
;MRIGELARKSGATPSTLRYYEEAGLLPEPGRTAGGYRNYTPDAIGIVQFIKRGQAAALTLAQVKRIIDIRGTGQAPCDHVRDQLDRSIHHLDQQIAELIALRDNITHLRQAAEHTDPKSCASEDICRYL
;
A
#
# COMPACT_ATOMS: atom_id res chain seq x y z
N MET A 1 6.75 -17.45 21.64
CA MET A 1 5.32 -17.34 21.26
C MET A 1 5.05 -18.16 19.99
N ARG A 2 3.92 -18.88 19.90
CA ARG A 2 3.55 -19.62 18.68
C ARG A 2 2.88 -18.68 17.66
N ILE A 3 2.82 -19.10 16.38
CA ILE A 3 2.25 -18.28 15.29
C ILE A 3 0.80 -17.82 15.56
N GLY A 4 -0.03 -18.68 16.15
CA GLY A 4 -1.43 -18.32 16.46
C GLY A 4 -1.56 -17.27 17.58
N GLU A 5 -0.61 -17.25 18.51
CA GLU A 5 -0.54 -16.21 19.54
C GLU A 5 0.01 -14.91 18.95
N LEU A 6 1.01 -14.97 18.07
CA LEU A 6 1.51 -13.80 17.34
C LEU A 6 0.41 -13.18 16.47
N ALA A 7 -0.36 -14.00 15.75
CA ALA A 7 -1.49 -13.57 14.94
C ALA A 7 -2.50 -12.77 15.77
N ARG A 8 -2.91 -13.33 16.91
CA ARG A 8 -3.86 -12.68 17.82
C ARG A 8 -3.32 -11.37 18.38
N LYS A 9 -2.06 -11.34 18.84
CA LYS A 9 -1.44 -10.17 19.46
C LYS A 9 -1.12 -9.04 18.46
N SER A 10 -0.80 -9.39 17.21
CA SER A 10 -0.48 -8.42 16.16
C SER A 10 -1.68 -8.01 15.30
N GLY A 11 -2.81 -8.73 15.41
CA GLY A 11 -3.99 -8.54 14.57
C GLY A 11 -3.71 -8.91 13.10
N ALA A 12 -2.79 -9.82 12.85
CA ALA A 12 -2.52 -10.41 11.54
C ALA A 12 -3.03 -11.85 11.48
N THR A 13 -3.20 -12.41 10.29
CA THR A 13 -3.54 -13.83 10.16
C THR A 13 -2.27 -14.69 10.15
N PRO A 14 -2.35 -15.98 10.53
CA PRO A 14 -1.20 -16.89 10.41
C PRO A 14 -0.65 -16.99 8.98
N SER A 15 -1.48 -16.89 7.95
CA SER A 15 -1.04 -16.88 6.56
C SER A 15 -0.24 -15.61 6.23
N THR A 16 -0.69 -14.43 6.66
CA THR A 16 0.06 -13.18 6.51
C THR A 16 1.41 -13.24 7.22
N LEU A 17 1.48 -13.83 8.41
CA LEU A 17 2.73 -13.99 9.15
C LEU A 17 3.73 -14.90 8.41
N ARG A 18 3.27 -16.01 7.83
CA ARG A 18 4.13 -16.89 7.00
C ARG A 18 4.61 -16.17 5.75
N TYR A 19 3.73 -15.40 5.11
CA TYR A 19 4.10 -14.59 3.96
C TYR A 19 5.17 -13.54 4.32
N TYR A 20 5.08 -12.89 5.49
CA TYR A 20 6.12 -11.96 5.95
C TYR A 20 7.44 -12.67 6.29
N GLU A 21 7.40 -13.91 6.79
CA GLU A 21 8.59 -14.75 6.98
C GLU A 21 9.24 -15.07 5.63
N GLU A 22 8.46 -15.54 4.65
CA GLU A 22 8.93 -15.86 3.28
C GLU A 22 9.47 -14.63 2.55
N ALA A 23 8.87 -13.46 2.76
CA ALA A 23 9.33 -12.19 2.21
C ALA A 23 10.54 -11.59 2.96
N GLY A 24 11.03 -12.25 4.01
CA GLY A 24 12.17 -11.79 4.83
C GLY A 24 11.89 -10.52 5.62
N LEU A 25 10.62 -10.22 5.91
CA LEU A 25 10.18 -9.08 6.72
C LEU A 25 10.15 -9.42 8.21
N LEU A 26 9.90 -10.69 8.54
CA LEU A 26 10.04 -11.22 9.88
C LEU A 26 11.29 -12.08 9.97
N PRO A 27 12.08 -11.95 11.05
CA PRO A 27 13.20 -12.84 11.27
C PRO A 27 12.71 -14.28 11.39
N GLU A 28 13.51 -15.22 10.88
CA GLU A 28 13.18 -16.65 10.99
C GLU A 28 13.04 -17.01 12.49
N PRO A 29 11.88 -17.53 12.92
CA PRO A 29 11.67 -17.84 14.32
C PRO A 29 12.53 -19.03 14.72
N GLY A 30 13.11 -18.96 15.92
CA GLY A 30 13.73 -20.13 16.54
C GLY A 30 12.72 -21.26 16.71
N ARG A 31 13.21 -22.46 17.06
CA ARG A 31 12.35 -23.62 17.32
C ARG A 31 12.28 -23.95 18.80
N THR A 32 11.12 -24.40 19.27
CA THR A 32 10.99 -25.01 20.59
C THR A 32 11.60 -26.41 20.60
N ALA A 33 11.82 -26.97 21.79
CA ALA A 33 12.28 -28.37 21.93
C ALA A 33 11.34 -29.39 21.24
N GLY A 34 10.05 -29.06 21.11
CA GLY A 34 9.07 -29.87 20.37
C GLY A 34 9.00 -29.58 18.86
N GLY A 35 9.95 -28.82 18.30
CA GLY A 35 10.05 -28.55 16.86
C GLY A 35 9.13 -27.44 16.31
N TYR A 36 8.33 -26.80 17.16
CA TYR A 36 7.41 -25.72 16.76
C TYR A 36 8.14 -24.39 16.60
N ARG A 37 7.69 -23.55 15.66
CA ARG A 37 8.15 -22.16 15.52
C ARG A 37 7.89 -21.36 16.80
N ASN A 38 8.90 -20.61 17.21
CA ASN A 38 8.91 -19.78 18.42
C ASN A 38 9.34 -18.35 18.08
N TYR A 39 8.36 -17.45 18.01
CA TYR A 39 8.56 -16.02 17.77
C TYR A 39 8.91 -15.31 19.09
N THR A 40 9.81 -14.33 19.00
CA THR A 40 10.12 -13.41 20.10
C THR A 40 9.00 -12.37 20.27
N PRO A 41 8.90 -11.70 21.43
CA PRO A 41 7.95 -10.59 21.62
C PRO A 41 8.12 -9.46 20.60
N ASP A 42 9.35 -9.19 20.15
CA ASP A 42 9.66 -8.11 19.19
C ASP A 42 8.97 -8.28 17.83
N ALA A 43 8.64 -9.53 17.46
CA ALA A 43 7.90 -9.82 16.23
C ALA A 43 6.56 -9.08 16.17
N ILE A 44 5.92 -8.79 17.32
CA ILE A 44 4.68 -8.01 17.36
C ILE A 44 4.92 -6.58 16.84
N GLY A 45 6.00 -5.95 17.30
CA GLY A 45 6.37 -4.60 16.88
C GLY A 45 6.69 -4.52 15.40
N ILE A 46 7.37 -5.54 14.86
CA ILE A 46 7.67 -5.64 13.43
C ILE A 46 6.38 -5.77 12.62
N VAL A 47 5.46 -6.68 12.99
CA VAL A 47 4.17 -6.84 12.27
C VAL A 47 3.34 -5.56 12.32
N GLN A 48 3.27 -4.89 13.47
CA GLN A 48 2.56 -3.62 13.59
C GLN A 48 3.21 -2.52 12.73
N PHE A 49 4.54 -2.49 12.65
CA PHE A 49 5.26 -1.56 11.79
C PHE A 49 4.95 -1.81 10.31
N ILE A 50 4.96 -3.08 9.87
CA ILE A 50 4.59 -3.44 8.49
C ILE A 50 3.18 -2.95 8.15
N LYS A 51 2.20 -3.19 9.05
CA LYS A 51 0.82 -2.75 8.85
C LYS A 51 0.71 -1.22 8.73
N ARG A 52 1.44 -0.46 9.56
CA ARG A 52 1.48 1.01 9.47
C ARG A 52 2.11 1.48 8.16
N GLY A 53 3.19 0.83 7.71
CA GLY A 53 3.83 1.13 6.43
C GLY A 53 2.88 0.93 5.25
N GLN A 54 2.17 -0.21 5.22
CA GLN A 54 1.16 -0.49 4.19
C GLN A 54 0.01 0.53 4.20
N ALA A 55 -0.45 0.93 5.39
CA ALA A 55 -1.47 1.98 5.53
C ALA A 55 -1.00 3.35 5.01
N ALA A 56 0.32 3.60 5.02
CA ALA A 56 0.96 4.78 4.42
C ALA A 56 1.36 4.55 2.94
N ALA A 57 0.74 3.60 2.26
CA ALA A 57 1.00 3.22 0.87
C ALA A 57 2.44 2.78 0.57
N LEU A 58 3.21 2.39 1.59
CA LEU A 58 4.54 1.81 1.37
C LEU A 58 4.40 0.36 0.91
N THR A 59 5.12 0.03 -0.15
CA THR A 59 5.32 -1.35 -0.60
C THR A 59 6.08 -2.15 0.46
N LEU A 60 5.87 -3.46 0.45
CA LEU A 60 6.60 -4.37 1.34
C LEU A 60 8.12 -4.29 1.15
N ALA A 61 8.60 -4.01 -0.07
CA ALA A 61 10.01 -3.81 -0.34
C ALA A 61 10.55 -2.54 0.34
N GLN A 62 9.79 -1.44 0.37
CA GLN A 62 10.16 -0.22 1.10
C GLN A 62 10.18 -0.47 2.61
N VAL A 63 9.15 -1.16 3.13
CA VAL A 63 9.08 -1.54 4.54
C VAL A 63 10.26 -2.43 4.94
N LYS A 64 10.62 -3.41 4.11
CA LYS A 64 11.78 -4.27 4.33
C LYS A 64 13.07 -3.46 4.46
N ARG A 65 13.32 -2.52 3.55
CA ARG A 65 14.51 -1.64 3.63
C ARG A 65 14.57 -0.87 4.94
N ILE A 66 13.43 -0.38 5.43
CA ILE A 66 13.37 0.33 6.71
C ILE A 66 13.73 -0.59 7.89
N ILE A 67 13.21 -1.84 7.87
CA ILE A 67 13.53 -2.85 8.88
C ILE A 67 15.02 -3.21 8.81
N ASP A 68 15.57 -3.41 7.62
CA ASP A 68 16.98 -3.74 7.40
C ASP A 68 17.90 -2.62 7.94
N ILE A 69 17.60 -1.35 7.64
CA ILE A 69 18.36 -0.18 8.17
C ILE A 69 18.29 -0.16 9.70
N ARG A 70 17.13 -0.41 10.30
CA ARG A 70 17.02 -0.47 11.76
C ARG A 70 17.82 -1.63 12.34
N GLY A 71 17.90 -2.75 11.63
CA GLY A 71 18.66 -3.94 12.00
C GLY A 71 20.17 -3.69 12.06
N THR A 72 20.72 -2.70 11.34
CA THR A 72 22.13 -2.30 11.44
C THR A 72 22.42 -1.37 12.63
N GLY A 73 21.41 -1.03 13.43
CA GLY A 73 21.52 -0.09 14.55
C GLY A 73 21.35 1.39 14.15
N GLN A 74 21.17 1.68 12.86
CA GLN A 74 20.93 3.03 12.37
C GLN A 74 19.46 3.44 12.51
N ALA A 75 19.21 4.73 12.73
CA ALA A 75 17.86 5.27 12.74
C ALA A 75 17.36 5.41 11.28
N PRO A 76 16.26 4.76 10.90
CA PRO A 76 15.76 4.82 9.52
C PRO A 76 14.93 6.09 9.24
N CYS A 77 14.88 7.05 10.16
CA CYS A 77 13.94 8.17 10.14
C CYS A 77 14.03 8.99 8.85
N ASP A 78 15.23 9.29 8.38
CA ASP A 78 15.43 10.06 7.14
C ASP A 78 14.97 9.27 5.93
N HIS A 79 15.32 7.98 5.85
CA HIS A 79 14.83 7.10 4.79
C HIS A 79 13.30 7.02 4.78
N VAL A 80 12.66 6.95 5.96
CA VAL A 80 11.20 6.93 6.08
C VAL A 80 10.59 8.24 5.57
N ARG A 81 11.15 9.39 5.95
CA ARG A 81 10.69 10.71 5.46
C ARG A 81 10.76 10.76 3.93
N ASP A 82 11.89 10.38 3.34
CA ASP A 82 12.06 10.38 1.89
C ASP A 82 11.07 9.44 1.17
N GLN A 83 10.68 8.32 1.78
CA GLN A 83 9.67 7.44 1.19
C GLN A 83 8.27 8.08 1.28
N LEU A 84 7.94 8.71 2.40
CA LEU A 84 6.65 9.38 2.59
C LEU A 84 6.51 10.58 1.64
N ASP A 85 7.55 11.40 1.48
CA ASP A 85 7.53 12.54 0.56
C ASP A 85 7.33 12.09 -0.89
N ARG A 86 7.96 10.97 -1.28
CA ARG A 86 7.72 10.35 -2.60
C ARG A 86 6.29 9.84 -2.76
N SER A 87 5.74 9.20 -1.73
CA SER A 87 4.34 8.74 -1.76
C SER A 87 3.36 9.91 -1.88
N ILE A 88 3.60 11.01 -1.15
CA ILE A 88 2.78 12.24 -1.24
C ILE A 88 2.84 12.78 -2.67
N HIS A 89 4.04 12.95 -3.22
CA HIS A 89 4.20 13.45 -4.59
C HIS A 89 3.49 12.58 -5.63
N HIS A 90 3.54 11.25 -5.48
CA HIS A 90 2.85 10.34 -6.39
C HIS A 90 1.32 10.48 -6.26
N LEU A 91 0.81 10.58 -5.03
CA LEU A 91 -0.62 10.78 -4.80
C LEU A 91 -1.10 12.11 -5.38
N ASP A 92 -0.33 13.18 -5.22
CA ASP A 92 -0.68 14.50 -5.77
C ASP A 92 -0.77 14.45 -7.31
N GLN A 93 0.12 13.72 -7.98
CA GLN A 93 0.05 13.50 -9.42
C GLN A 93 -1.20 12.73 -9.83
N GLN A 94 -1.51 11.63 -9.14
CA GLN A 94 -2.73 10.85 -9.41
C GLN A 94 -4.00 11.66 -9.17
N ILE A 95 -4.03 12.47 -8.12
CA ILE A 95 -5.14 13.38 -7.82
C ILE A 95 -5.32 14.39 -8.96
N ALA A 96 -4.23 15.02 -9.42
CA ALA A 96 -4.29 15.98 -10.52
C ALA A 96 -4.82 15.35 -11.82
N GLU A 97 -4.35 14.13 -12.17
CA GLU A 97 -4.84 13.38 -13.32
C GLU A 97 -6.33 13.03 -13.21
N LEU A 98 -6.77 12.57 -12.03
CA LEU A 98 -8.17 12.24 -11.78
C LEU A 98 -9.08 13.48 -11.81
N ILE A 99 -8.61 14.63 -11.32
CA ILE A 99 -9.32 15.90 -11.44
C ILE A 99 -9.46 16.30 -12.91
N ALA A 100 -8.37 16.26 -13.68
CA ALA A 100 -8.39 16.60 -15.10
C ALA A 100 -9.35 15.70 -15.90
N LEU A 101 -9.36 14.38 -15.61
CA LEU A 101 -10.29 13.44 -16.23
C LEU A 101 -11.74 13.76 -15.86
N ARG A 102 -12.02 14.04 -14.58
CA ARG A 102 -13.35 14.43 -14.11
C ARG A 102 -13.85 15.69 -14.81
N ASP A 103 -12.99 16.68 -14.95
CA ASP A 103 -13.34 17.96 -15.57
C ASP A 103 -13.62 17.79 -17.07
N ASN A 104 -12.82 16.96 -17.76
CA ASN A 104 -13.08 16.59 -19.16
C ASN A 104 -14.45 15.90 -19.33
N ILE A 105 -14.74 14.88 -18.51
CA ILE A 105 -16.04 14.18 -18.55
C ILE A 105 -17.19 15.16 -18.27
N THR A 106 -17.01 16.09 -17.32
CA THR A 106 -18.00 17.11 -16.99
C THR A 106 -18.25 18.04 -18.18
N HIS A 107 -17.19 18.47 -18.86
CA HIS A 107 -17.29 19.31 -20.06
C HIS A 107 -18.04 18.59 -21.20
N LEU A 108 -17.69 17.33 -21.48
CA LEU A 108 -18.38 16.52 -22.48
C LEU A 108 -19.88 16.36 -22.14
N ARG A 109 -20.20 16.14 -20.87
CA ARG A 109 -21.60 16.03 -20.42
C ARG A 109 -22.37 17.34 -20.56
N GLN A 110 -21.76 18.49 -20.23
CA GLN A 110 -22.39 19.82 -20.37
C GLN A 110 -22.62 20.18 -21.85
N ALA A 111 -21.67 19.88 -22.72
CA ALA A 111 -21.84 20.05 -24.17
C ALA A 111 -23.02 19.23 -24.70
N ALA A 112 -23.23 18.03 -24.15
CA ALA A 112 -24.39 17.19 -24.49
C ALA A 112 -25.74 17.72 -23.97
N GLU A 113 -25.78 18.61 -22.96
CA GLU A 113 -27.03 19.19 -22.45
C GLU A 113 -27.58 20.33 -23.31
N HIS A 114 -26.69 21.05 -24.01
CA HIS A 114 -27.06 22.26 -24.77
C HIS A 114 -27.23 22.02 -26.27
N THR A 115 -27.12 20.77 -26.71
CA THR A 115 -27.17 20.40 -28.14
C THR A 115 -28.42 19.59 -28.42
N ASP A 116 -29.21 19.98 -29.43
CA ASP A 116 -30.40 19.24 -29.85
C ASP A 116 -29.98 17.88 -30.42
N PRO A 117 -30.46 16.74 -29.86
CA PRO A 117 -30.18 15.41 -30.39
C PRO A 117 -30.52 15.23 -31.88
N LYS A 118 -31.46 16.04 -32.39
CA LYS A 118 -31.85 16.04 -33.81
C LYS A 118 -30.83 16.69 -34.73
N SER A 119 -29.81 17.36 -34.17
CA SER A 119 -28.74 18.02 -34.91
C SER A 119 -27.51 17.14 -35.17
N CYS A 120 -27.49 15.90 -34.65
CA CYS A 120 -26.43 14.94 -34.95
C CYS A 120 -26.47 14.55 -36.43
N ALA A 121 -25.37 14.83 -37.15
CA ALA A 121 -25.22 14.38 -38.52
C ALA A 121 -25.02 12.86 -38.55
N SER A 122 -25.56 12.18 -39.57
CA SER A 122 -25.49 10.71 -39.72
C SER A 122 -24.07 10.19 -39.99
N GLU A 123 -23.12 11.10 -40.18
CA GLU A 123 -21.71 10.85 -40.48
C GLU A 123 -20.83 10.82 -39.20
N ASP A 124 -21.35 11.25 -38.05
CA ASP A 124 -20.70 11.14 -36.74
C ASP A 124 -21.30 9.97 -35.93
N ILE A 125 -20.46 9.16 -35.26
CA ILE A 125 -20.94 8.08 -34.35
C ILE A 125 -21.69 8.69 -33.15
N CYS A 126 -21.16 9.77 -32.59
CA CYS A 126 -21.80 10.56 -31.56
C CYS A 126 -21.11 11.92 -31.50
N ARG A 127 -21.85 13.04 -31.64
CA ARG A 127 -21.27 14.39 -31.59
C ARG A 127 -20.64 14.77 -30.24
N TYR A 128 -20.83 13.93 -29.23
CA TYR A 128 -20.42 14.17 -27.84
C TYR A 128 -19.09 13.50 -27.48
N LEU A 129 -18.51 12.67 -28.35
CA LEU A 129 -17.26 11.92 -28.16
C LEU A 129 -16.37 12.07 -29.40
#